data_AF-A0A2N2EL96-F1
#
_entry.id   AF-A0A2N2EL96-F1
#
_cell.length_a   1.000
_cell.length_b   1.000
_cell.length_c   1.000
_cell.angle_alpha   90.00
_cell.angle_beta   90.00
_cell.angle_gamma   90.00
#
_symmetry.space_group_name_H-M   'P 1'
#
loop_
_entity.id
_entity.type
_entity.pdbx_description
1 polymer ?
#
loop_
_entity_poly.entity_id
_entity_poly.type
_entity_poly.pdbx_seq_one_letter_code
_entity_poly.pdbx_strand_id
1 'polypeptide(L)'
;MLRRFYLLLTDQRLRAALAALRLSGRGLGDLAAAPGQAAVFFRPIRARLDRAAQAGPPRSLPALGAAADFAARLEKTFSDMALLQAPPDRAALEALACLQRACGAADGLLSPSRRARADAGLRAACAAGRRSLSSAKAAADRSPDGFTQNLKFSSIYSGLDGAFDSLERCAEALFRI
;
A
#
# COMPACT_ATOMS: atom_id res chain seq x y z
N MET A 1 -9.23 25.09 -4.29
CA MET A 1 -10.00 23.93 -3.76
C MET A 1 -10.97 23.33 -4.79
N LEU A 2 -11.61 24.12 -5.66
CA LEU A 2 -12.61 23.63 -6.63
C LEU A 2 -12.17 22.44 -7.50
N ARG A 3 -10.96 22.45 -8.07
CA ARG A 3 -10.48 21.36 -8.96
C ARG A 3 -10.48 19.98 -8.29
N ARG A 4 -10.05 19.88 -7.02
CA ARG A 4 -10.05 18.61 -6.27
C ARG A 4 -11.48 18.10 -6.04
N PHE A 5 -12.36 18.98 -5.59
CA PHE A 5 -13.77 18.64 -5.37
C PHE A 5 -14.43 18.20 -6.67
N TYR A 6 -14.18 18.91 -7.77
CA TYR A 6 -14.71 18.56 -9.08
C TYR A 6 -14.19 17.19 -9.56
N LEU A 7 -12.88 16.92 -9.44
CA LEU A 7 -12.30 15.61 -9.78
C LEU A 7 -12.87 14.49 -8.93
N LEU A 8 -13.01 14.70 -7.61
CA LEU A 8 -13.61 13.70 -6.73
C LEU A 8 -15.10 13.50 -6.99
N LEU A 9 -15.83 14.52 -7.43
CA LEU A 9 -17.25 14.39 -7.77
C LEU A 9 -17.46 13.65 -9.10
N THR A 10 -16.60 13.92 -10.08
CA THR A 10 -16.78 13.44 -11.47
C THR A 10 -16.02 12.15 -11.78
N ASP A 11 -14.94 11.85 -11.08
CA ASP A 11 -14.07 10.71 -11.38
C ASP A 11 -14.24 9.57 -10.36
N GLN A 12 -14.92 8.51 -10.78
CA GLN A 12 -15.13 7.31 -9.95
C GLN A 12 -13.83 6.52 -9.72
N ARG A 13 -12.90 6.50 -10.68
CA ARG A 13 -11.62 5.78 -10.59
C ARG A 13 -10.73 6.39 -9.53
N LEU A 14 -10.60 7.71 -9.56
CA LEU A 14 -9.80 8.45 -8.61
C LEU A 14 -10.38 8.37 -7.18
N ARG A 15 -11.71 8.40 -7.04
CA ARG A 15 -12.37 8.12 -5.76
C ARG A 15 -12.11 6.70 -5.27
N ALA A 16 -12.16 5.70 -6.14
CA ALA A 16 -11.92 4.31 -5.77
C ALA A 16 -10.47 4.08 -5.35
N ALA A 17 -9.50 4.63 -6.09
CA ALA A 17 -8.08 4.57 -5.77
C ALA A 17 -7.80 5.18 -4.39
N LEU A 18 -8.26 6.41 -4.12
CA LEU A 18 -8.07 7.03 -2.81
C LEU A 18 -8.78 6.29 -1.69
N ALA A 19 -10.00 5.79 -1.94
CA ALA A 19 -10.71 4.99 -0.96
C ALA A 19 -9.93 3.71 -0.62
N ALA A 20 -9.36 3.03 -1.62
CA ALA A 20 -8.53 1.85 -1.41
C ALA A 20 -7.29 2.19 -0.55
N LEU A 21 -6.52 3.23 -0.90
CA LEU A 21 -5.36 3.65 -0.09
C LEU A 21 -5.75 3.97 1.35
N ARG A 22 -6.86 4.70 1.55
CA ARG A 22 -7.32 5.09 2.89
C ARG A 22 -7.79 3.91 3.71
N LEU A 23 -8.56 3.00 3.12
CA LEU A 23 -9.08 1.81 3.79
C LEU A 23 -7.93 0.86 4.13
N SER A 24 -7.09 0.52 3.15
CA SER A 24 -5.90 -0.30 3.37
C SER A 24 -5.01 0.27 4.47
N GLY A 25 -4.67 1.56 4.40
CA GLY A 25 -3.82 2.22 5.41
C GLY A 25 -4.38 2.17 6.82
N ARG A 26 -5.70 2.35 7.00
CA ARG A 26 -6.35 2.25 8.32
C ARG A 26 -6.39 0.82 8.86
N GLY A 27 -6.56 -0.16 7.98
CA GLY A 27 -6.66 -1.57 8.36
C GLY A 27 -5.33 -2.28 8.59
N LEU A 28 -4.17 -1.65 8.30
CA LEU A 28 -2.87 -2.33 8.44
C LEU A 28 -2.58 -2.81 9.86
N GLY A 29 -3.00 -2.06 10.89
CA GLY A 29 -2.84 -2.46 12.29
C GLY A 29 -3.68 -3.70 12.63
N ASP A 30 -4.95 -3.69 12.24
CA ASP A 30 -5.87 -4.81 12.48
C ASP A 30 -5.42 -6.07 11.72
N LEU A 31 -4.94 -5.90 10.48
CA LEU A 31 -4.39 -6.99 9.67
C LEU A 31 -3.06 -7.52 10.21
N ALA A 32 -2.23 -6.68 10.83
CA ALA A 32 -1.03 -7.13 11.52
C ALA A 32 -1.36 -8.00 12.73
N ALA A 33 -2.44 -7.67 13.46
CA ALA A 33 -2.93 -8.46 14.59
C ALA A 33 -3.65 -9.75 14.16
N ALA A 34 -4.35 -9.73 13.02
CA ALA A 34 -5.10 -10.87 12.50
C ALA A 34 -4.90 -11.06 10.97
N PRO A 35 -3.74 -11.56 10.50
CA PRO A 35 -3.45 -11.68 9.07
C PRO A 35 -4.44 -12.58 8.31
N GLY A 36 -5.04 -13.57 8.99
CA GLY A 36 -6.04 -14.47 8.41
C GLY A 36 -7.32 -13.77 7.94
N GLN A 37 -7.56 -12.52 8.33
CA GLN A 37 -8.72 -11.74 7.89
C GLN A 37 -8.49 -10.99 6.56
N ALA A 38 -7.30 -11.12 5.95
CA ALA A 38 -6.93 -10.39 4.74
C ALA A 38 -7.95 -10.51 3.60
N ALA A 39 -8.33 -11.73 3.23
CA ALA A 39 -9.26 -11.95 2.12
C ALA A 39 -10.63 -11.30 2.37
N VAL A 40 -11.14 -11.39 3.61
CA VAL A 40 -12.41 -10.78 4.01
C VAL A 40 -12.31 -9.26 3.97
N PHE A 41 -11.21 -8.71 4.47
CA PHE A 41 -10.94 -7.27 4.50
C PHE A 41 -10.81 -6.66 3.09
N PHE A 42 -10.06 -7.30 2.19
CA PHE A 42 -9.77 -6.75 0.86
C PHE A 42 -10.87 -7.00 -0.16
N ARG A 43 -11.74 -8.00 0.03
CA ARG A 43 -12.88 -8.29 -0.84
C ARG A 43 -13.72 -7.05 -1.20
N PRO A 44 -14.23 -6.24 -0.25
CA PRO A 44 -14.98 -5.03 -0.58
C PRO A 44 -14.14 -3.96 -1.29
N ILE A 45 -12.82 -3.88 -1.03
CA ILE A 45 -11.92 -2.94 -1.70
C ILE A 45 -11.76 -3.32 -3.17
N ARG A 46 -11.49 -4.60 -3.48
CA ARG A 46 -11.37 -5.09 -4.85
C ARG A 46 -12.65 -4.87 -5.64
N ALA A 47 -13.80 -5.26 -5.10
CA ALA A 47 -15.09 -5.08 -5.78
C ALA A 47 -15.36 -3.61 -6.15
N ARG A 48 -14.91 -2.66 -5.30
CA ARG A 48 -15.02 -1.22 -5.60
C ARG A 48 -14.09 -0.79 -6.72
N LEU A 49 -12.84 -1.28 -6.73
CA LEU A 49 -11.85 -0.98 -7.77
C LEU A 49 -12.29 -1.56 -9.12
N ASP A 50 -12.77 -2.81 -9.14
CA ASP A 50 -13.27 -3.49 -10.34
C ASP A 50 -14.47 -2.75 -10.94
N ARG A 51 -15.41 -2.33 -10.08
CA ARG A 51 -16.56 -1.52 -10.52
C ARG A 51 -16.11 -0.17 -11.10
N ALA A 52 -15.14 0.47 -10.48
CA ALA A 52 -14.61 1.76 -10.96
C ALA A 52 -13.82 1.62 -12.27
N ALA A 53 -13.23 0.45 -12.56
CA ALA A 53 -12.53 0.20 -13.82
C ALA A 53 -13.46 0.36 -15.03
N GLN A 54 -14.75 0.03 -14.87
CA GLN A 54 -15.76 0.09 -15.93
C GLN A 54 -16.22 1.52 -16.29
N ALA A 55 -15.82 2.54 -15.53
CA ALA A 55 -16.31 3.91 -15.72
C ALA A 55 -15.20 4.95 -15.59
N GLY A 56 -15.36 6.10 -16.25
CA GLY A 56 -14.51 7.29 -16.04
C GLY A 56 -13.45 7.55 -17.12
N PRO A 57 -12.73 8.69 -17.00
CA PRO A 57 -11.77 9.13 -18.01
C PRO A 57 -10.47 8.30 -18.00
N PRO A 58 -9.78 8.15 -19.14
CA PRO A 58 -8.60 7.29 -19.27
C PRO A 58 -7.41 7.76 -18.41
N ARG A 59 -7.28 9.06 -18.15
CA ARG A 59 -6.16 9.64 -17.36
C ARG A 59 -6.04 9.09 -15.93
N SER A 60 -7.12 8.55 -15.38
CA SER A 60 -7.18 8.06 -13.99
C SER A 60 -6.97 6.54 -13.88
N LEU A 61 -6.81 5.85 -15.02
CA LEU A 61 -6.51 4.41 -15.06
C LEU A 61 -5.19 4.05 -14.37
N PRO A 62 -4.08 4.79 -14.53
CA PRO A 62 -2.84 4.44 -13.85
C PRO A 62 -2.96 4.47 -12.32
N ALA A 63 -3.67 5.46 -11.77
CA ALA A 63 -3.92 5.56 -10.34
C ALA A 63 -4.78 4.40 -9.81
N LEU A 64 -5.81 4.02 -10.57
CA LEU A 64 -6.66 2.88 -10.24
C LEU A 64 -5.89 1.56 -10.28
N GLY A 65 -5.14 1.31 -11.35
CA GLY A 65 -4.35 0.08 -11.51
C GLY A 65 -3.29 -0.07 -10.41
N ALA A 66 -2.57 1.01 -10.08
CA ALA A 66 -1.60 1.00 -9.01
C ALA A 66 -2.24 0.79 -7.62
N ALA A 67 -3.43 1.34 -7.38
CA ALA A 67 -4.19 1.09 -6.15
C ALA A 67 -4.68 -0.37 -6.05
N ALA A 68 -5.06 -0.98 -7.17
CA ALA A 68 -5.43 -2.39 -7.23
C ALA A 68 -4.23 -3.31 -6.97
N ASP A 69 -3.08 -3.05 -7.59
CA ASP A 69 -1.84 -3.80 -7.33
C ASP A 69 -1.42 -3.66 -5.85
N PHE A 70 -1.52 -2.45 -5.30
CA PHE A 70 -1.26 -2.21 -3.87
C PHE A 70 -2.15 -3.07 -2.96
N ALA A 71 -3.46 -3.06 -3.20
CA ALA A 71 -4.41 -3.87 -2.42
C ALA A 71 -4.14 -5.37 -2.56
N ALA A 72 -3.88 -5.86 -3.78
CA ALA A 72 -3.60 -7.26 -4.05
C ALA A 72 -2.31 -7.73 -3.37
N ARG A 73 -1.26 -6.91 -3.38
CA ARG A 73 0.02 -7.24 -2.71
C ARG A 73 -0.12 -7.30 -1.20
N LEU A 74 -0.86 -6.37 -0.60
CA LEU A 74 -1.16 -6.43 0.83
C LEU A 74 -2.00 -7.66 1.18
N GLU A 75 -3.06 -7.93 0.42
CA GLU A 75 -3.91 -9.11 0.61
C GLU A 75 -3.07 -10.39 0.58
N LYS A 76 -2.23 -10.55 -0.45
CA LYS A 76 -1.32 -11.69 -0.58
C LYS A 76 -0.36 -11.76 0.60
N THR A 77 0.28 -10.65 0.96
CA THR A 77 1.29 -10.61 2.03
C THR A 77 0.69 -11.06 3.37
N PHE A 78 -0.48 -10.56 3.76
CA PHE A 78 -1.14 -10.98 5.00
C PHE A 78 -1.69 -12.40 4.92
N SER A 79 -2.17 -12.83 3.75
CA SER A 79 -2.58 -14.23 3.53
C SER A 79 -1.40 -15.19 3.67
N ASP A 80 -0.22 -14.81 3.15
CA ASP A 80 1.02 -15.57 3.29
C ASP A 80 1.48 -15.62 4.76
N MET A 81 1.40 -14.49 5.49
CA MET A 81 1.68 -14.46 6.94
C MET A 81 0.77 -15.44 7.69
N ALA A 82 -0.52 -15.51 7.37
CA ALA A 82 -1.46 -16.44 7.99
C ALA A 82 -1.15 -17.90 7.62
N LEU A 83 -0.95 -18.18 6.33
CA LEU A 83 -0.66 -19.52 5.81
C LEU A 83 0.63 -20.10 6.40
N LEU A 84 1.67 -19.28 6.50
CA LEU A 84 2.97 -19.67 7.03
C LEU A 84 3.05 -19.61 8.56
N GLN A 85 1.95 -19.24 9.24
CA GLN A 85 1.91 -18.98 10.69
C GLN A 85 3.06 -18.06 11.12
N ALA A 86 3.32 -17.04 10.30
CA ALA A 86 4.44 -16.12 10.41
C ALA A 86 3.91 -14.72 10.74
N PRO A 87 3.64 -14.42 12.03
CA PRO A 87 3.20 -13.08 12.41
C PRO A 87 4.26 -12.03 12.04
N PRO A 88 3.86 -10.76 11.84
CA PRO A 88 4.78 -9.70 11.48
C PRO A 88 5.82 -9.52 12.61
N ASP A 89 7.09 -9.60 12.23
CA ASP A 89 8.20 -9.26 13.11
C ASP A 89 8.34 -7.73 13.25
N ARG A 90 9.34 -7.30 14.02
CA ARG A 90 9.58 -5.87 14.26
C ARG A 90 9.77 -5.06 12.98
N ALA A 91 10.53 -5.58 12.00
CA ALA A 91 10.80 -4.84 10.77
C ALA A 91 9.55 -4.77 9.88
N ALA A 92 8.77 -5.85 9.81
CA ALA A 92 7.47 -5.84 9.15
C ALA A 92 6.50 -4.85 9.82
N LEU A 93 6.44 -4.79 11.16
CA LEU A 93 5.62 -3.81 11.88
C LEU A 93 6.05 -2.37 11.61
N GLU A 94 7.35 -2.09 11.60
CA GLU A 94 7.90 -0.77 11.26
C GLU A 94 7.57 -0.39 9.81
N ALA A 95 7.69 -1.32 8.86
CA ALA A 95 7.31 -1.13 7.47
C ALA A 95 5.81 -0.87 7.31
N LEU A 96 4.95 -1.62 7.99
CA LEU A 96 3.50 -1.41 7.99
C LEU A 96 3.12 -0.04 8.57
N ALA A 97 3.78 0.40 9.66
CA ALA A 97 3.59 1.75 10.19
C ALA A 97 4.03 2.85 9.20
N CYS A 98 5.08 2.60 8.41
CA CYS A 98 5.48 3.48 7.32
C CYS A 98 4.44 3.52 6.18
N LEU A 99 3.91 2.36 5.77
CA LEU A 99 2.82 2.27 4.79
C LEU A 99 1.56 3.01 5.26
N GLN A 100 1.19 2.87 6.53
CA GLN A 100 0.04 3.56 7.12
C GLN A 100 0.22 5.09 7.05
N ARG A 101 1.40 5.59 7.41
CA ARG A 101 1.74 7.02 7.30
C ARG A 101 1.70 7.50 5.85
N ALA A 102 2.27 6.72 4.93
CA ALA A 102 2.28 7.02 3.50
C ALA A 102 0.86 7.08 2.91
N CYS A 103 -0.01 6.12 3.26
CA CYS A 103 -1.42 6.11 2.88
C CYS A 103 -2.18 7.33 3.42
N GLY A 104 -1.87 7.77 4.65
CA GLY A 104 -2.44 8.98 5.25
C GLY A 104 -2.10 10.27 4.50
N ALA A 105 -0.99 10.30 3.76
CA ALA A 105 -0.58 11.46 2.96
C ALA A 105 -1.30 11.54 1.60
N ALA A 106 -1.91 10.44 1.11
CA ALA A 106 -2.45 10.34 -0.24
C ALA A 106 -3.52 11.40 -0.56
N ASP A 107 -4.37 11.76 0.41
CA ASP A 107 -5.38 12.81 0.25
C ASP A 107 -4.78 14.20 -0.02
N GLY A 108 -3.52 14.42 0.38
CA GLY A 108 -2.80 15.66 0.12
C GLY A 108 -2.36 15.82 -1.34
N LEU A 109 -2.20 14.72 -2.09
CA LEU A 109 -1.67 14.72 -3.47
C LEU A 109 -2.58 15.44 -4.48
N LEU A 110 -3.89 15.47 -4.20
CA LEU A 110 -4.88 16.17 -5.02
C LEU A 110 -5.10 17.63 -4.61
N SER A 111 -4.46 18.10 -3.55
CA SER A 111 -4.63 19.46 -3.03
C SER A 111 -3.48 20.34 -3.55
N PRO A 112 -3.72 21.37 -4.38
CA PRO A 112 -2.63 22.19 -4.92
C PRO A 112 -1.68 22.75 -3.86
N SER A 113 -2.22 23.21 -2.72
CA SER A 113 -1.45 23.77 -1.61
C SER A 113 -0.70 22.75 -0.75
N ARG A 114 -1.03 21.46 -0.84
CA ARG A 114 -0.43 20.40 0.00
C ARG A 114 0.30 19.33 -0.80
N ARG A 115 0.13 19.30 -2.12
CA ARG A 115 0.61 18.24 -3.00
C ARG A 115 2.10 17.99 -2.82
N ALA A 116 2.94 19.02 -2.92
CA ALA A 116 4.39 18.87 -2.82
C ALA A 116 4.82 18.28 -1.45
N ARG A 117 4.24 18.78 -0.36
CA ARG A 117 4.48 18.27 0.99
C ARG A 117 3.98 16.83 1.16
N ALA A 118 2.83 16.51 0.58
CA ALA A 118 2.25 15.18 0.62
C ALA A 118 3.09 14.15 -0.15
N ASP A 119 3.58 14.52 -1.34
CA ASP A 119 4.49 13.69 -2.14
C ASP A 119 5.80 13.43 -1.40
N ALA A 120 6.43 14.49 -0.88
CA ALA A 120 7.66 14.37 -0.10
C ALA A 120 7.48 13.50 1.16
N GLY A 121 6.38 13.69 1.89
CA GLY A 121 6.06 12.90 3.08
C GLY A 121 5.80 11.42 2.75
N LEU A 122 5.10 11.14 1.65
CA LEU A 122 4.86 9.80 1.16
C LEU A 122 6.18 9.11 0.79
N ARG A 123 7.02 9.74 -0.04
CA ARG A 123 8.32 9.21 -0.44
C ARG A 123 9.24 8.97 0.74
N ALA A 124 9.28 9.89 1.71
CA ALA A 124 10.08 9.75 2.92
C ALA A 124 9.62 8.55 3.76
N ALA A 125 8.30 8.35 3.90
CA ALA A 125 7.74 7.19 4.60
C ALA A 125 8.02 5.88 3.86
N CYS A 126 7.84 5.83 2.53
CA CYS A 126 8.17 4.66 1.72
C CYS A 126 9.65 4.29 1.85
N ALA A 127 10.55 5.27 1.71
CA ALA A 127 11.99 5.06 1.86
C ALA A 127 12.36 4.56 3.28
N ALA A 128 11.71 5.09 4.32
CA ALA A 128 11.94 4.61 5.69
C ALA A 128 11.50 3.15 5.89
N GLY A 129 10.34 2.77 5.35
CA GLY A 129 9.85 1.40 5.44
C GLY A 129 10.75 0.41 4.70
N ARG A 130 11.16 0.74 3.47
CA ARG A 130 12.10 -0.10 2.70
C ARG A 130 13.46 -0.26 3.38
N ARG A 131 13.97 0.81 4.02
CA ARG A 131 15.20 0.73 4.81
C ARG A 131 15.08 -0.29 5.95
N SER A 132 13.96 -0.29 6.68
CA SER A 132 13.72 -1.27 7.75
C SER A 132 13.74 -2.71 7.21
N LEU A 133 13.01 -2.97 6.11
CA LEU A 133 13.01 -4.29 5.46
C LEU A 133 14.40 -4.71 4.95
N SER A 134 15.13 -3.78 4.32
CA SER A 134 16.47 -4.04 3.77
C SER A 134 17.48 -4.31 4.88
N SER A 135 17.43 -3.59 6.00
CA SER A 135 18.31 -3.81 7.15
C SER A 135 18.05 -5.16 7.80
N ALA A 136 16.78 -5.54 7.96
CA ALA A 136 16.41 -6.84 8.52
C ALA A 136 16.80 -8.00 7.59
N LYS A 137 16.64 -7.84 6.27
CA LYS A 137 17.16 -8.80 5.28
C LYS A 137 18.67 -8.96 5.38
N ALA A 138 19.42 -7.86 5.40
CA ALA A 138 20.88 -7.89 5.49
C ALA A 138 21.40 -8.46 6.82
N ALA A 139 20.61 -8.41 7.90
CA ALA A 139 20.93 -9.04 9.16
C ALA A 139 20.73 -10.57 9.10
N ALA A 140 19.65 -11.02 8.45
CA ALA A 140 19.38 -12.44 8.27
C ALA A 140 20.36 -13.14 7.32
N ASP A 141 20.77 -12.47 6.23
CA ASP A 141 21.76 -13.01 5.29
C ASP A 141 23.12 -13.31 5.97
N ARG A 142 23.40 -12.69 7.13
CA ARG A 142 24.62 -12.93 7.93
C ARG A 142 24.48 -14.07 8.95
N SER A 143 23.31 -14.71 9.06
CA SER A 143 23.04 -15.83 9.96
C SER A 143 22.50 -17.03 9.15
N PRO A 144 23.39 -17.86 8.58
CA PRO A 144 23.03 -18.88 7.59
C PRO A 144 22.22 -20.08 8.12
N ASP A 145 22.00 -20.22 9.42
CA ASP A 145 21.33 -21.39 10.03
C ASP A 145 19.78 -21.34 9.95
N GLY A 146 19.18 -20.37 9.25
CA GLY A 146 17.74 -20.08 9.26
C GLY A 146 16.98 -20.40 7.96
N PHE A 147 16.70 -21.67 7.63
CA PHE A 147 15.85 -22.03 6.48
C PHE A 147 14.44 -21.40 6.55
N THR A 148 13.83 -21.34 7.74
CA THR A 148 12.52 -20.72 7.98
C THR A 148 12.54 -19.19 7.85
N GLN A 149 13.72 -18.57 8.03
CA GLN A 149 13.91 -17.14 7.78
C GLN A 149 13.85 -16.86 6.27
N ASN A 150 14.49 -17.69 5.44
CA ASN A 150 14.50 -17.52 3.97
C ASN A 150 13.11 -17.50 3.31
N LEU A 151 12.15 -18.30 3.79
CA LEU A 151 10.76 -18.30 3.30
C LEU A 151 9.97 -17.03 3.68
N LYS A 152 10.24 -16.46 4.87
CA LYS A 152 9.63 -15.18 5.29
C LYS A 152 10.16 -14.02 4.45
N PHE A 153 11.46 -14.00 4.15
CA PHE A 153 12.06 -12.96 3.31
C PHE A 153 11.60 -13.01 1.85
N SER A 154 11.45 -14.20 1.27
CA SER A 154 11.12 -14.34 -0.16
C SER A 154 9.68 -14.00 -0.50
N SER A 155 8.72 -14.16 0.44
CA SER A 155 7.30 -13.86 0.19
C SER A 155 6.79 -12.62 0.93
N ILE A 156 7.07 -12.48 2.23
CA ILE A 156 6.48 -11.41 3.05
C ILE A 156 7.19 -10.09 2.80
N TYR A 157 8.52 -10.07 2.87
CA TYR A 157 9.29 -8.82 2.73
C TYR A 157 9.25 -8.30 1.30
N SER A 158 9.37 -9.18 0.31
CA SER A 158 9.19 -8.83 -1.11
C SER A 158 7.76 -8.35 -1.40
N GLY A 159 6.76 -8.93 -0.73
CA GLY A 159 5.36 -8.51 -0.79
C GLY A 159 5.16 -7.09 -0.27
N LEU A 160 5.73 -6.78 0.90
CA LEU A 160 5.71 -5.43 1.49
C LEU A 160 6.49 -4.42 0.64
N ASP A 161 7.65 -4.79 0.11
CA ASP A 161 8.44 -3.94 -0.78
C ASP A 161 7.67 -3.60 -2.07
N GLY A 162 7.04 -4.61 -2.69
CA GLY A 162 6.16 -4.39 -3.84
C GLY A 162 4.91 -3.56 -3.50
N ALA A 163 4.42 -3.61 -2.26
CA ALA A 163 3.34 -2.74 -1.81
C ALA A 163 3.81 -1.27 -1.76
N PHE A 164 5.04 -0.99 -1.32
CA PHE A 164 5.63 0.35 -1.45
C PHE A 164 5.73 0.80 -2.91
N ASP A 165 6.20 -0.06 -3.82
CA ASP A 165 6.30 0.27 -5.27
C ASP A 165 4.94 0.66 -5.85
N SER A 166 3.90 -0.09 -5.48
CA SER A 166 2.54 0.14 -5.95
C SER A 166 1.95 1.42 -5.38
N LEU A 167 2.23 1.72 -4.11
CA LEU A 167 1.83 2.96 -3.48
C LEU A 167 2.51 4.18 -4.11
N GLU A 168 3.82 4.11 -4.39
CA GLU A 168 4.56 5.19 -5.05
C GLU A 168 4.08 5.44 -6.47
N ARG A 169 3.83 4.38 -7.26
CA ARG A 169 3.21 4.50 -8.60
C ARG A 169 1.81 5.11 -8.53
N CYS A 170 1.01 4.74 -7.54
CA CYS A 170 -0.31 5.33 -7.34
C CYS A 170 -0.18 6.82 -6.98
N ALA A 171 0.75 7.17 -6.10
CA ALA A 171 1.01 8.55 -5.70
C ALA A 171 1.46 9.41 -6.88
N GLU A 172 2.38 8.90 -7.70
CA GLU A 172 2.83 9.56 -8.91
C GLU A 172 1.70 9.77 -9.91
N ALA A 173 0.86 8.76 -10.13
CA ALA A 173 -0.31 8.88 -11.00
C ALA A 173 -1.29 9.95 -10.47
N LEU A 174 -1.56 9.99 -9.17
CA LEU A 174 -2.40 11.03 -8.54
C LEU A 174 -1.77 12.42 -8.61
N PHE A 175 -0.43 12.50 -8.56
CA PHE A 175 0.31 13.73 -8.75
C PHE A 175 0.26 14.18 -10.22
N ARG A 176 0.13 13.30 -11.21
CA ARG A 176 0.13 13.76 -12.62
C ARG A 176 -1.25 14.25 -13.10
N ILE A 177 -2.31 14.05 -12.32
CA ILE A 177 -3.70 14.46 -12.62
C ILE A 177 -3.94 15.95 -12.34
#